data_AF-A0A520BHY2-F1
#
_entry.id   AF-A0A520BHY2-F1
#
_cell.length_a   1.000
_cell.length_b   1.000
_cell.length_c   1.000
_cell.angle_alpha   90.00
_cell.angle_beta   90.00
_cell.angle_gamma   90.00
#
_symmetry.space_group_name_H-M   'P 1'
#
loop_
_entity.id
_entity.type
_entity.pdbx_description
1 polymer ?
#
loop_
_entity_poly.entity_id
_entity_poly.type
_entity_poly.pdbx_seq_one_letter_code
_entity_poly.pdbx_strand_id
1 'polypeptide(L)'
;MRQKLDRSNIRQFTTELDYFLDLKIDEKAWKFKSDEVLNLKHTSAHALADIYFGSASYKLAEKFFLRSLLDFKLFSAGGSNAQKDANRIIYDLSKVYEKLGKTDEMIGYLIPLLNGNGSISAATELLNTYIEKNKIDKKSLKKQIDASFETLDNIRGDGTYTFIFNGKVIFYYSVFTKTERSFRKEVTETDFYKSL
;
A
#
# COMPACT_ATOMS: atom_id res chain seq x y z
N MET A 1 30.46 2.66 -20.00
CA MET A 1 29.13 2.02 -19.89
C MET A 1 28.51 2.45 -18.57
N ARG A 2 27.35 3.12 -18.56
CA ARG A 2 26.60 3.34 -17.32
C ARG A 2 25.90 2.03 -16.98
N GLN A 3 26.28 1.39 -15.89
CA GLN A 3 25.59 0.20 -15.39
C GLN A 3 24.15 0.61 -15.05
N LYS A 4 23.18 -0.17 -15.54
CA LYS A 4 21.77 0.08 -15.22
C LYS A 4 21.56 -0.14 -13.72
N LEU A 5 20.78 0.73 -13.08
CA LEU A 5 20.40 0.51 -11.68
C LEU A 5 19.52 -0.75 -11.59
N ASP A 6 19.81 -1.57 -10.59
CA ASP A 6 19.08 -2.77 -10.22
C ASP A 6 18.91 -2.84 -8.68
N ARG A 7 18.22 -3.87 -8.19
CA ARG A 7 17.94 -4.02 -6.75
C ARG A 7 19.19 -4.17 -5.89
N SER A 8 20.32 -4.61 -6.46
CA SER A 8 21.57 -4.83 -5.73
C SER A 8 22.39 -3.55 -5.61
N ASN A 9 22.48 -2.75 -6.68
CA ASN A 9 23.29 -1.54 -6.68
C ASN A 9 22.53 -0.30 -6.19
N ILE A 10 21.19 -0.26 -6.28
CA ILE A 10 20.39 0.91 -5.84
C ILE A 10 20.55 1.20 -4.33
N ARG A 11 20.91 0.18 -3.54
CA ARG A 11 21.20 0.30 -2.10
C ARG A 11 22.35 1.24 -1.78
N GLN A 12 23.25 1.48 -2.75
CA GLN A 12 24.39 2.39 -2.60
C GLN A 12 24.01 3.87 -2.73
N PHE A 13 22.78 4.16 -3.17
CA PHE A 13 22.31 5.51 -3.50
C PHE A 13 21.28 6.05 -2.50
N THR A 14 21.30 5.60 -1.25
CA THR A 14 20.32 6.03 -0.24
C THR A 14 20.33 7.54 -0.02
N THR A 15 21.50 8.18 -0.05
CA THR A 15 21.65 9.63 0.06
C THR A 15 21.00 10.37 -1.12
N GLU A 16 21.25 9.92 -2.35
CA GLU A 16 20.69 10.52 -3.56
C GLU A 16 19.17 10.32 -3.64
N LEU A 17 18.69 9.14 -3.26
CA LEU A 17 17.26 8.84 -3.19
C LEU A 17 16.56 9.73 -2.15
N ASP A 18 17.17 9.95 -0.99
CA ASP A 18 16.63 10.85 0.03
C ASP A 18 16.61 12.30 -0.46
N TYR A 19 17.69 12.76 -1.10
CA TYR A 19 17.76 14.08 -1.74
C TYR A 19 16.64 14.31 -2.76
N PHE A 20 16.29 13.29 -3.55
CA PHE A 20 15.20 13.41 -4.53
C PHE A 20 13.84 13.69 -3.90
N LEU A 21 13.62 13.31 -2.65
CA LEU A 21 12.35 13.57 -1.95
C LEU A 21 12.14 15.07 -1.67
N ASP A 22 13.23 15.82 -1.53
CA ASP A 22 13.21 17.25 -1.21
C ASP A 22 13.21 18.15 -2.45
N LEU A 23 13.44 17.59 -3.64
CA LEU A 23 13.42 18.35 -4.89
C LEU A 23 12.07 19.04 -5.12
N LYS A 24 12.11 20.30 -5.54
CA LYS A 24 10.91 21.00 -5.99
C LYS A 24 10.72 20.72 -7.48
N ILE A 25 9.65 20.01 -7.81
CA ILE A 25 9.32 19.65 -9.20
C ILE A 25 8.15 20.50 -9.63
N ASP A 26 8.33 21.29 -10.68
CA ASP A 26 7.24 22.05 -11.30
C ASP A 26 6.38 21.09 -12.14
N GLU A 27 5.33 20.55 -11.51
CA GLU A 27 4.44 19.60 -12.16
C GLU A 27 3.84 20.15 -13.46
N LYS A 28 3.54 21.46 -13.54
CA LYS A 28 2.97 22.05 -14.76
C LYS A 28 3.98 22.05 -15.89
N ALA A 29 5.25 22.30 -15.59
CA ALA A 29 6.32 22.26 -16.58
C ALA A 29 6.59 20.83 -17.11
N TRP A 30 6.30 19.80 -16.30
CA TRP A 30 6.65 18.40 -16.58
C TRP A 30 5.48 17.49 -16.96
N LYS A 31 4.22 17.90 -16.73
CA LYS A 31 2.98 17.11 -16.93
C LYS A 31 2.86 16.39 -18.28
N PHE A 32 3.48 16.95 -19.33
CA PHE A 32 3.43 16.40 -20.69
C PHE A 32 4.82 16.07 -21.26
N LYS A 33 5.84 16.10 -20.41
CA LYS A 33 7.24 15.95 -20.83
C LYS A 33 7.89 14.67 -20.30
N SER A 34 7.60 14.30 -19.05
CA SER A 34 8.18 13.08 -18.46
C SER A 34 7.42 12.67 -17.21
N ASP A 35 6.81 11.49 -17.26
CA ASP A 35 6.22 10.84 -16.08
C ASP A 35 7.33 10.45 -15.09
N GLU A 36 8.54 10.13 -15.54
CA GLU A 36 9.67 9.79 -14.67
C GLU A 36 10.06 10.95 -13.75
N VAL A 37 10.07 12.18 -14.27
CA VAL A 37 10.34 13.37 -13.46
C VAL A 37 9.22 13.59 -12.44
N LEU A 38 7.96 13.49 -12.86
CA LEU A 38 6.81 13.63 -11.95
C LEU A 38 6.80 12.54 -10.86
N ASN A 39 7.28 11.35 -11.19
CA ASN A 39 7.35 10.19 -10.29
C ASN A 39 8.69 10.03 -9.57
N LEU A 40 9.60 11.00 -9.67
CA LEU A 40 10.92 10.87 -9.07
C LEU A 40 10.83 10.67 -7.56
N LYS A 41 9.95 11.43 -6.91
CA LYS A 41 9.71 11.31 -5.46
C LYS A 41 9.07 9.98 -5.09
N HIS A 42 8.06 9.56 -5.85
CA HIS A 42 7.38 8.29 -5.67
C HIS A 42 8.39 7.13 -5.71
N THR A 43 9.14 7.06 -6.83
CA THR A 43 10.11 6.00 -7.09
C THR A 43 11.22 5.99 -6.04
N SER A 44 11.66 7.18 -5.60
CA SER A 44 12.70 7.28 -4.58
C SER A 44 12.22 6.82 -3.20
N ALA A 45 10.99 7.19 -2.81
CA ALA A 45 10.40 6.73 -1.56
C ALA A 45 10.16 5.23 -1.57
N HIS A 46 9.61 4.67 -2.65
CA HIS A 46 9.42 3.22 -2.79
C HIS A 46 10.78 2.49 -2.74
N ALA A 47 11.80 2.97 -3.45
CA ALA A 47 13.13 2.37 -3.44
C ALA A 47 13.76 2.39 -2.03
N LEU A 48 13.67 3.52 -1.31
CA LEU A 48 14.13 3.60 0.08
C LEU A 48 13.38 2.61 0.97
N ALA A 49 12.07 2.46 0.78
CA ALA A 49 11.27 1.50 1.53
C ALA A 49 11.75 0.05 1.31
N ASP A 50 11.99 -0.34 0.04
CA ASP A 50 12.55 -1.66 -0.32
C ASP A 50 13.94 -1.88 0.30
N ILE A 51 14.81 -0.86 0.28
CA ILE A 51 16.16 -0.91 0.87
C ILE A 51 16.08 -1.09 2.38
N TYR A 52 15.24 -0.32 3.06
CA TYR A 52 15.07 -0.41 4.51
C TYR A 52 14.39 -1.71 4.94
N PHE A 53 13.44 -2.21 4.16
CA PHE A 53 12.85 -3.52 4.40
C PHE A 53 13.91 -4.63 4.30
N GLY A 54 14.71 -4.60 3.23
CA GLY A 54 15.78 -5.58 3.00
C GLY A 54 16.93 -5.53 4.01
N SER A 55 17.10 -4.42 4.72
CA SER A 55 18.07 -4.25 5.81
C SER A 55 17.44 -4.36 7.21
N ALA A 56 16.22 -4.90 7.30
CA ALA A 56 15.47 -5.09 8.55
C ALA A 56 15.19 -3.79 9.34
N SER A 57 15.30 -2.63 8.70
CA SER A 57 14.96 -1.31 9.26
C SER A 57 13.47 -1.01 9.09
N TYR A 58 12.62 -1.85 9.69
CA TYR A 58 11.18 -1.89 9.38
C TYR A 58 10.41 -0.58 9.67
N LYS A 59 10.81 0.20 10.68
CA LYS A 59 10.20 1.53 10.94
C LYS A 59 10.51 2.54 9.82
N LEU A 60 11.70 2.47 9.22
CA LEU A 60 12.03 3.30 8.07
C LEU A 60 11.31 2.79 6.81
N ALA A 61 11.20 1.47 6.63
CA ALA A 61 10.40 0.90 5.55
C ALA A 61 8.94 1.35 5.62
N GLU A 62 8.29 1.27 6.80
CA GLU A 62 6.94 1.79 7.08
C GLU A 62 6.82 3.25 6.66
N LYS A 63 7.71 4.11 7.16
CA LYS A 63 7.73 5.54 6.83
C LYS A 63 7.76 5.77 5.32
N PHE A 64 8.68 5.13 4.60
CA PHE A 64 8.87 5.42 3.19
C PHE A 64 7.80 4.78 2.29
N PHE A 65 7.27 3.60 2.63
CA PHE A 65 6.11 3.05 1.95
C PHE A 65 4.88 3.96 2.12
N LEU A 66 4.61 4.46 3.33
CA LEU A 66 3.51 5.40 3.56
C LEU A 66 3.69 6.70 2.79
N ARG A 67 4.90 7.28 2.77
CA ARG A 67 5.19 8.47 1.95
C ARG A 67 4.97 8.19 0.46
N SER A 68 5.40 7.03 -0.04
CA SER A 68 5.21 6.64 -1.44
C SER A 68 3.72 6.44 -1.80
N LEU A 69 2.92 5.97 -0.85
CA LEU A 69 1.48 5.76 -1.03
C LEU A 69 0.68 7.07 -0.94
N LEU A 70 1.04 7.95 0.00
CA LEU A 70 0.24 9.10 0.40
C LEU A 70 0.79 10.43 -0.09
N ASP A 71 2.08 10.68 0.12
CA ASP A 71 2.65 12.01 -0.10
C ASP A 71 3.18 12.15 -1.53
N PHE A 72 3.68 11.05 -2.08
CA PHE A 72 4.33 10.98 -3.39
C PHE A 72 3.67 9.90 -4.24
N LYS A 73 2.36 10.04 -4.43
CA LYS A 73 1.59 9.10 -5.22
C LYS A 73 2.10 9.01 -6.66
N LEU A 74 2.03 7.81 -7.24
CA LEU A 74 2.39 7.61 -8.64
C LEU A 74 1.43 8.38 -9.57
N PHE A 75 2.00 9.29 -10.35
CA PHE A 75 1.39 9.87 -11.54
C PHE A 75 1.53 8.87 -12.69
N SER A 76 0.42 8.41 -13.25
CA SER A 76 0.45 7.51 -14.40
C SER A 76 -0.67 7.85 -15.35
N ALA A 77 -0.35 7.99 -16.64
CA ALA A 77 -1.34 8.14 -17.70
C ALA A 77 -2.33 6.96 -17.73
N GLY A 78 -1.92 5.76 -17.31
CA GLY A 78 -2.78 4.60 -17.12
C GLY A 78 -3.09 4.35 -15.64
N GLY A 79 -4.37 4.44 -15.26
CA GLY A 79 -4.79 4.17 -13.87
C GLY A 79 -4.42 2.77 -13.37
N SER A 80 -4.33 1.78 -14.27
CA SER A 80 -3.96 0.40 -13.93
C SER A 80 -2.56 0.26 -13.32
N ASN A 81 -1.57 1.07 -13.75
CA ASN A 81 -0.22 1.01 -13.20
C ASN A 81 -0.16 1.62 -11.80
N ALA A 82 -0.84 2.76 -11.59
CA ALA A 82 -0.93 3.37 -10.25
C ALA A 82 -1.66 2.46 -9.26
N GLN A 83 -2.71 1.76 -9.69
CA GLN A 83 -3.39 0.77 -8.85
C GLN A 83 -2.48 -0.40 -8.48
N LYS A 84 -1.77 -0.98 -9.46
CA LYS A 84 -0.86 -2.11 -9.23
C LYS A 84 0.28 -1.76 -8.28
N ASP A 85 0.87 -0.58 -8.45
CA ASP A 85 1.95 -0.13 -7.57
C ASP A 85 1.45 0.11 -6.15
N ALA A 86 0.31 0.80 -5.99
CA ALA A 86 -0.28 0.99 -4.67
C ALA A 86 -0.66 -0.34 -4.00
N ASN A 87 -1.21 -1.31 -4.75
CA ASN A 87 -1.50 -2.64 -4.22
C ASN A 87 -0.22 -3.34 -3.74
N ARG A 88 0.89 -3.19 -4.48
CA ARG A 88 2.20 -3.70 -4.05
C ARG A 88 2.65 -3.03 -2.74
N ILE A 89 2.60 -1.70 -2.66
CA ILE A 89 2.98 -0.97 -1.44
C ILE A 89 2.13 -1.43 -0.25
N ILE A 90 0.82 -1.58 -0.43
CA ILE A 90 -0.11 -2.05 0.61
C ILE A 90 0.24 -3.47 1.06
N TYR A 91 0.54 -4.37 0.11
CA TYR A 91 0.98 -5.73 0.40
C TYR A 91 2.31 -5.75 1.15
N ASP A 92 3.29 -4.95 0.74
CA ASP A 92 4.60 -4.88 1.40
C ASP A 92 4.50 -4.20 2.79
N LEU A 93 3.60 -3.22 2.97
CA LEU A 93 3.25 -2.65 4.27
C LEU A 93 2.73 -3.74 5.23
N SER A 94 1.86 -4.64 4.77
CA SER A 94 1.39 -5.75 5.64
C SER A 94 2.55 -6.58 6.20
N LYS A 95 3.57 -6.85 5.38
CA LYS A 95 4.78 -7.57 5.79
C LYS A 95 5.66 -6.76 6.71
N VAL A 96 5.76 -5.44 6.50
CA VAL A 96 6.45 -4.54 7.44
C VAL A 96 5.77 -4.62 8.81
N TYR A 97 4.45 -4.54 8.86
CA TYR A 97 3.69 -4.61 10.10
C TYR A 97 3.78 -5.98 10.78
N GLU A 98 3.83 -7.07 10.03
CA GLU A 98 4.17 -8.39 10.55
C GLU A 98 5.52 -8.37 11.27
N LYS A 99 6.57 -7.81 10.64
CA LYS A 99 7.92 -7.73 11.22
C LYS A 99 8.00 -6.79 12.43
N LEU A 100 7.08 -5.84 12.54
CA LEU A 100 6.92 -4.96 13.69
C LEU A 100 6.04 -5.54 14.80
N GLY A 101 5.43 -6.72 14.61
CA GLY A 101 4.50 -7.30 15.58
C GLY A 101 3.17 -6.54 15.71
N LYS A 102 2.79 -5.77 14.70
CA LYS A 102 1.58 -4.95 14.65
C LYS A 102 0.47 -5.70 13.89
N THR A 103 -0.19 -6.65 14.58
CA THR A 103 -1.15 -7.59 13.98
C THR A 103 -2.35 -6.91 13.32
N ASP A 104 -2.88 -5.85 13.92
CA ASP A 104 -4.07 -5.17 13.40
C ASP A 104 -3.76 -4.47 12.07
N GLU A 105 -2.67 -3.70 12.02
CA GLU A 105 -2.21 -3.06 10.78
C GLU A 105 -1.84 -4.10 9.71
N MET A 106 -1.15 -5.17 10.10
CA MET A 106 -0.79 -6.29 9.21
C MET A 106 -2.02 -6.87 8.49
N ILE A 107 -3.12 -7.15 9.21
CA ILE A 107 -4.37 -7.62 8.61
C ILE A 107 -5.10 -6.49 7.87
N GLY A 108 -5.17 -5.31 8.49
CA GLY A 108 -5.88 -4.14 7.97
C GLY A 108 -5.43 -3.77 6.57
N TYR A 109 -4.12 -3.72 6.32
CA TYR A 109 -3.59 -3.43 4.98
C TYR A 109 -3.93 -4.52 3.95
N LEU A 110 -4.22 -5.76 4.32
CA LEU A 110 -4.62 -6.79 3.35
C LEU A 110 -6.09 -6.72 2.94
N ILE A 111 -6.98 -6.15 3.78
CA ILE A 111 -8.42 -6.09 3.49
C ILE A 111 -8.72 -5.35 2.17
N PRO A 112 -8.13 -4.16 1.89
CA PRO A 112 -8.37 -3.47 0.62
C PRO A 112 -7.95 -4.28 -0.61
N LEU A 113 -7.00 -5.22 -0.47
CA LEU A 113 -6.53 -6.05 -1.59
C LEU A 113 -7.51 -7.17 -1.95
N LEU A 114 -8.54 -7.41 -1.15
CA LEU A 114 -9.64 -8.33 -1.45
C LEU A 114 -10.68 -7.71 -2.40
N ASN A 115 -10.57 -6.41 -2.69
CA ASN A 115 -11.53 -5.70 -3.52
C ASN A 115 -11.33 -6.03 -5.02
N GLY A 116 -12.29 -5.64 -5.88
CA GLY A 116 -12.34 -6.05 -7.30
C GLY A 116 -11.18 -5.56 -8.18
N ASN A 117 -10.27 -4.73 -7.66
CA ASN A 117 -9.05 -4.27 -8.33
C ASN A 117 -7.79 -4.53 -7.49
N GLY A 118 -7.92 -5.39 -6.48
CA GLY A 118 -6.86 -5.79 -5.56
C GLY A 118 -6.07 -7.00 -6.06
N SER A 119 -5.13 -7.43 -5.23
CA SER A 119 -4.35 -8.66 -5.44
C SER A 119 -4.99 -9.83 -4.69
N ILE A 120 -6.27 -10.12 -4.97
CA ILE A 120 -7.14 -10.99 -4.16
C ILE A 120 -6.47 -12.31 -3.77
N SER A 121 -5.88 -13.02 -4.72
CA SER A 121 -5.23 -14.31 -4.46
C SER A 121 -4.05 -14.17 -3.49
N ALA A 122 -3.15 -13.22 -3.73
CA ALA A 122 -1.98 -12.99 -2.87
C ALA A 122 -2.38 -12.47 -1.47
N ALA A 123 -3.42 -11.64 -1.39
CA ALA A 123 -3.97 -11.16 -0.14
C ALA A 123 -4.63 -12.29 0.66
N THR A 124 -5.42 -13.13 -0.01
CA THR A 124 -6.08 -14.29 0.60
C THR A 124 -5.07 -15.28 1.16
N GLU A 125 -4.04 -15.61 0.39
CA GLU A 125 -2.96 -16.51 0.83
C GLU A 125 -2.26 -15.97 2.08
N LEU A 126 -1.90 -14.69 2.08
CA LEU A 126 -1.19 -14.07 3.20
C LEU A 126 -2.09 -13.90 4.44
N LEU A 127 -3.36 -13.53 4.24
CA LEU A 127 -4.35 -13.47 5.33
C LEU A 127 -4.54 -14.83 6.00
N ASN A 128 -4.70 -15.90 5.21
CA ASN A 128 -4.82 -17.25 5.76
C ASN A 128 -3.57 -17.67 6.54
N THR A 129 -2.39 -17.36 5.99
CA THR A 129 -1.10 -17.58 6.67
C THR A 129 -1.06 -16.85 8.01
N TYR A 130 -1.49 -15.60 8.06
CA TYR A 130 -1.50 -14.80 9.27
C TYR A 130 -2.54 -15.27 10.30
N ILE A 131 -3.72 -15.71 9.84
CA ILE A 131 -4.75 -16.28 10.72
C ILE A 131 -4.21 -17.53 11.41
N GLU A 132 -3.60 -18.44 10.66
CA GLU A 132 -3.03 -19.69 11.20
C GLU A 132 -1.86 -19.39 12.14
N LYS A 133 -0.87 -18.63 11.66
CA LYS A 133 0.35 -18.32 12.41
C LYS A 133 0.07 -17.61 13.75
N ASN A 134 -0.86 -16.67 13.75
CA ASN A 134 -1.18 -15.86 14.94
C ASN A 134 -2.39 -16.40 15.72
N LYS A 135 -2.95 -17.55 15.32
CA LYS A 135 -4.13 -18.18 15.95
C LYS A 135 -5.32 -17.20 16.07
N ILE A 136 -5.57 -16.43 15.02
CA ILE A 136 -6.64 -15.43 14.99
C ILE A 136 -8.00 -16.14 14.94
N ASP A 137 -8.90 -15.78 15.86
CA ASP A 137 -10.28 -16.28 15.83
C ASP A 137 -11.03 -15.70 14.61
N LYS A 138 -11.46 -16.58 13.70
CA LYS A 138 -12.12 -16.19 12.45
C LYS A 138 -13.43 -15.43 12.68
N LYS A 139 -14.21 -15.82 13.69
CA LYS A 139 -15.49 -15.16 14.01
C LYS A 139 -15.28 -13.72 14.49
N SER A 140 -14.26 -13.50 15.33
CA SER A 140 -13.84 -12.18 15.78
C SER A 140 -13.30 -11.34 14.63
N LEU A 141 -12.42 -11.91 13.80
CA LEU A 141 -11.88 -11.24 12.62
C LEU A 141 -13.01 -10.78 11.68
N LYS A 142 -13.98 -11.66 11.41
CA LYS A 142 -15.15 -11.32 10.59
C LYS A 142 -15.91 -10.11 11.15
N LYS A 143 -16.17 -10.07 12.46
CA LYS A 143 -16.83 -8.92 13.12
C LYS A 143 -16.01 -7.64 13.00
N GLN A 144 -14.68 -7.73 13.13
CA GLN A 144 -13.79 -6.58 12.97
C GLN A 144 -13.80 -6.05 11.54
N ILE A 145 -13.78 -6.93 10.53
CA ILE A 145 -13.92 -6.55 9.12
C ILE A 145 -15.29 -5.89 8.89
N ASP A 146 -16.37 -6.48 9.41
CA ASP A 146 -17.73 -5.95 9.28
C ASP A 146 -17.85 -4.51 9.83
N ALA A 147 -17.30 -4.27 11.02
CA ALA A 147 -17.28 -2.94 11.64
C ALA A 147 -16.43 -1.93 10.85
N SER A 148 -15.37 -2.41 10.20
CA SER A 148 -14.43 -1.54 9.48
C SER A 148 -15.04 -0.89 8.24
N PHE A 149 -16.05 -1.51 7.61
CA PHE A 149 -16.70 -0.99 6.42
C PHE A 149 -17.38 0.37 6.64
N GLU A 150 -18.01 0.56 7.80
CA GLU A 150 -18.76 1.77 8.17
C GLU A 150 -17.86 3.00 8.39
N THR A 151 -16.54 2.80 8.39
CA THR A 151 -15.54 3.84 8.64
C THR A 151 -14.79 4.26 7.38
N LEU A 152 -15.22 3.78 6.21
CA LEU A 152 -14.61 4.14 4.93
C LEU A 152 -14.80 5.63 4.64
N ASP A 153 -13.69 6.31 4.36
CA ASP A 153 -13.68 7.73 4.01
C ASP A 153 -12.73 8.03 2.84
N ASN A 154 -13.05 9.06 2.07
CA ASN A 154 -12.23 9.59 0.98
C ASN A 154 -11.66 10.95 1.38
N ILE A 155 -10.59 10.91 2.16
CA ILE A 155 -10.01 12.08 2.83
C ILE A 155 -9.46 13.17 1.91
N ARG A 156 -9.19 12.87 0.63
CA ARG A 156 -8.47 13.79 -0.27
C ARG A 156 -9.15 14.01 -1.63
N GLY A 157 -10.18 13.24 -1.97
CA GLY A 157 -10.85 13.32 -3.27
C GLY A 157 -9.99 12.87 -4.46
N ASP A 158 -8.79 12.34 -4.20
CA ASP A 158 -7.79 11.95 -5.21
C ASP A 158 -7.69 10.42 -5.40
N GLY A 159 -8.66 9.69 -4.85
CA GLY A 159 -8.68 8.22 -4.81
C GLY A 159 -7.95 7.61 -3.62
N THR A 160 -7.42 8.42 -2.70
CA THR A 160 -6.91 7.96 -1.41
C THR A 160 -8.07 7.76 -0.44
N TYR A 161 -8.22 6.52 0.02
CA TYR A 161 -9.22 6.12 1.00
C TYR A 161 -8.56 5.77 2.32
N THR A 162 -9.35 5.89 3.38
CA THR A 162 -9.00 5.38 4.69
C THR A 162 -10.17 4.58 5.27
N PHE A 163 -9.87 3.65 6.16
CA PHE A 163 -10.85 3.01 7.02
C PHE A 163 -10.18 2.61 8.35
N ILE A 164 -10.98 2.32 9.37
CA ILE A 164 -10.52 1.95 10.71
C ILE A 164 -10.70 0.44 10.89
N PHE A 165 -9.58 -0.27 11.05
CA PHE A 165 -9.58 -1.70 11.39
C PHE A 165 -9.07 -1.89 12.82
N ASN A 166 -9.91 -2.40 13.71
CA ASN A 166 -9.59 -2.61 15.13
C ASN A 166 -8.94 -1.39 15.81
N GLY A 167 -9.43 -0.18 15.51
CA GLY A 167 -8.90 1.09 16.03
C GLY A 167 -7.66 1.64 15.31
N LYS A 168 -7.17 0.96 14.26
CA LYS A 168 -6.04 1.41 13.43
C LYS A 168 -6.52 2.05 12.14
N VAL A 169 -5.94 3.19 11.79
CA VAL A 169 -6.21 3.88 10.53
C VAL A 169 -5.42 3.21 9.42
N ILE A 170 -6.11 2.70 8.41
CA ILE A 170 -5.52 2.02 7.26
C ILE A 170 -5.78 2.84 6.02
N PHE A 171 -4.70 3.18 5.31
CA PHE A 171 -4.76 3.90 4.05
C PHE A 171 -4.66 2.96 2.86
N TYR A 172 -5.42 3.26 1.81
CA TYR A 172 -5.25 2.58 0.52
C TYR A 172 -5.62 3.50 -0.64
N TYR A 173 -5.17 3.11 -1.84
CA TYR A 173 -5.49 3.83 -3.06
C TYR A 173 -6.46 3.02 -3.91
N SER A 174 -7.44 3.71 -4.50
CA SER A 174 -8.24 3.16 -5.60
C SER A 174 -8.42 4.16 -6.73
N VAL A 175 -8.21 3.71 -7.96
CA VAL A 175 -8.60 4.48 -9.17
C VAL A 175 -10.10 4.56 -9.36
N PHE A 176 -10.87 3.67 -8.71
CA PHE A 176 -12.32 3.67 -8.77
C PHE A 176 -12.88 4.35 -7.55
N THR A 177 -13.97 5.10 -7.73
CA THR A 177 -14.72 5.63 -6.61
C THR A 177 -15.22 4.49 -5.73
N LYS A 178 -14.89 4.53 -4.45
CA LYS A 178 -15.36 3.58 -3.44
C LYS A 178 -16.39 4.26 -2.56
N THR A 179 -17.50 3.57 -2.39
CA THR A 179 -18.52 3.84 -1.38
C THR A 179 -18.43 2.74 -0.34
N GLU A 180 -18.95 2.97 0.86
CA GLU A 180 -19.06 1.89 1.85
C GLU A 180 -19.72 0.65 1.22
N ARG A 181 -20.82 0.84 0.51
CA ARG A 181 -21.58 -0.24 -0.13
C ARG A 181 -20.75 -1.02 -1.14
N SER A 182 -20.02 -0.34 -2.04
CA SER A 182 -19.23 -1.01 -3.06
C SER A 182 -18.00 -1.70 -2.48
N PHE A 183 -17.32 -1.07 -1.51
CA PHE A 183 -16.19 -1.67 -0.81
C PHE A 183 -16.60 -2.92 -0.03
N ARG A 184 -17.67 -2.82 0.78
CA ARG A 184 -18.26 -3.94 1.51
C ARG A 184 -18.61 -5.07 0.55
N LYS A 185 -19.38 -4.79 -0.52
CA LYS A 185 -19.79 -5.81 -1.49
C LYS A 185 -18.60 -6.59 -2.03
N GLU A 186 -17.60 -5.88 -2.56
CA GLU A 186 -16.43 -6.51 -3.19
C GLU A 186 -15.65 -7.40 -2.21
N VAL A 187 -15.44 -6.97 -0.97
CA VAL A 187 -14.76 -7.79 0.05
C VAL A 187 -15.62 -9.00 0.44
N THR A 188 -16.91 -8.80 0.67
CA THR A 188 -17.82 -9.86 1.14
C THR A 188 -18.11 -10.95 0.10
N GLU A 189 -17.94 -10.63 -1.19
CA GLU A 189 -18.10 -11.58 -2.28
C GLU A 189 -16.90 -12.53 -2.44
N THR A 190 -15.76 -12.25 -1.80
CA THR A 190 -14.57 -13.11 -1.85
C THR A 190 -14.76 -14.41 -1.08
N ASP A 191 -14.10 -15.48 -1.56
CA ASP A 191 -14.13 -16.77 -0.88
C ASP A 191 -13.40 -16.73 0.47
N PHE A 192 -12.38 -15.87 0.59
CA PHE A 192 -11.73 -15.59 1.87
C PHE A 192 -12.77 -15.18 2.92
N TYR A 193 -13.55 -14.14 2.63
CA TYR A 193 -14.51 -13.60 3.59
C TYR A 193 -15.61 -14.62 3.92
N LYS A 194 -16.10 -15.38 2.93
CA LYS A 194 -17.08 -16.45 3.14
C LYS A 194 -16.55 -17.59 4.02
N SER A 195 -15.22 -17.73 4.14
CA SER A 195 -14.56 -18.76 4.94
C SER A 195 -14.22 -18.35 6.39
N LEU A 196 -14.55 -17.10 6.77
CA LEU A 196 -14.40 -16.59 8.13
C LEU A 196 -15.63 -16.92 9.00
#